data_AF-A0A7W5PP75-F1
#
_entry.id   AF-A0A7W5PP75-F1
#
_cell.length_a   1.000
_cell.length_b   1.000
_cell.length_c   1.000
_cell.angle_alpha   90.00
_cell.angle_beta   90.00
_cell.angle_gamma   90.00
#
_symmetry.space_group_name_H-M   'P 1'
#
loop_
_entity.id
_entity.type
_entity.pdbx_description
1 polymer ?
#
loop_
_entity_poly.entity_id
_entity_poly.type
_entity_poly.pdbx_seq_one_letter_code
_entity_poly.pdbx_strand_id
1 'polypeptide(L)'
;MTAISSANNAALLILQQTNAFLLPNKQQAGKSAADTIAAIANGVSSQTSAVKTQASSTINSALLDVKESNDGIVSSALDFLDSDNFKTSDAGVTDVIKKLINDDGDKFASLVKAEKAKNPSISGDNAMANAIQRLIRDNRSKFGDGEFVIGFKLRSGGGIISNIEDKNGNSTSNTLTAALQAAHSSFIEAAKIINSSDGSNTESLKTASAMLTSSNFGKATKDVGAWIDKWLNAFGFRG
;
A
#
# COMPACT_ATOMS: atom_id res chain seq x y z
N MET A 1 9.23 -8.78 16.13
CA MET A 1 9.66 -8.90 14.72
C MET A 1 10.10 -7.53 14.26
N THR A 2 11.42 -7.30 14.24
CA THR A 2 12.04 -6.03 13.85
C THR A 2 12.21 -6.03 12.33
N ALA A 3 11.56 -5.09 11.65
CA ALA A 3 11.68 -4.91 10.21
C ALA A 3 13.12 -4.53 9.86
N ILE A 4 13.83 -5.42 9.17
CA ILE A 4 15.11 -5.12 8.53
C ILE A 4 14.79 -4.16 7.39
N SER A 5 15.20 -2.90 7.52
CA SER A 5 14.91 -1.85 6.54
C SER A 5 15.48 -2.22 5.16
N SER A 6 14.84 -1.76 4.10
CA SER A 6 15.30 -1.91 2.71
C SER A 6 16.74 -1.41 2.50
N ALA A 7 17.18 -0.43 3.30
CA ALA A 7 18.57 0.04 3.35
C ALA A 7 19.55 -1.04 3.82
N ASN A 8 19.14 -1.89 4.78
CA ASN A 8 19.96 -3.03 5.22
C ASN A 8 20.09 -4.10 4.13
N ASN A 9 19.07 -4.30 3.29
CA ASN A 9 19.15 -5.25 2.17
C ASN A 9 20.02 -4.74 1.02
N ALA A 10 19.99 -3.44 0.72
CA ALA A 10 20.90 -2.83 -0.24
C ALA A 10 22.36 -2.92 0.26
N ALA A 11 22.60 -2.57 1.53
CA ALA A 11 23.91 -2.76 2.17
C ALA A 11 24.35 -4.24 2.15
N LEU A 12 23.43 -5.19 2.32
CA LEU A 12 23.73 -6.63 2.26
C LEU A 12 24.11 -7.11 0.86
N LEU A 13 23.42 -6.64 -0.18
CA LEU A 13 23.73 -6.96 -1.59
C LEU A 13 25.06 -6.34 -2.01
N ILE A 14 25.34 -5.10 -1.56
CA ILE A 14 26.62 -4.42 -1.75
C ILE A 14 27.75 -5.18 -1.06
N LEU A 15 27.52 -5.71 0.14
CA LEU A 15 28.47 -6.56 0.88
C LEU A 15 28.69 -7.92 0.19
N GLN A 16 27.67 -8.53 -0.42
CA GLN A 16 27.84 -9.77 -1.19
C GLN A 16 28.63 -9.56 -2.49
N GLN A 17 28.40 -8.46 -3.19
CA GLN A 17 29.13 -8.13 -4.43
C GLN A 17 30.58 -7.71 -4.17
N THR A 18 30.86 -7.01 -3.06
CA THR A 18 32.24 -6.67 -2.67
C THR A 18 33.02 -7.87 -2.13
N ASN A 19 32.36 -8.83 -1.47
CA ASN A 19 32.99 -10.07 -1.01
C ASN A 19 33.22 -11.10 -2.14
N ALA A 20 32.57 -10.96 -3.30
CA ALA A 20 32.83 -11.84 -4.46
C ALA A 20 34.28 -11.72 -4.97
N PHE A 21 34.96 -10.61 -4.68
CA PHE A 21 36.36 -10.37 -5.06
C PHE A 21 37.39 -10.78 -3.99
N LEU A 22 36.98 -11.28 -2.81
CA LEU A 22 37.89 -11.59 -1.69
C LEU A 22 37.76 -13.01 -1.14
N LEU A 23 37.37 -13.99 -1.96
CA LEU A 23 37.45 -15.39 -1.56
C LEU A 23 38.81 -16.00 -1.90
N PRO A 24 39.65 -16.31 -0.89
CA PRO A 24 40.31 -17.60 -0.82
C PRO A 24 39.53 -18.50 0.15
N ASN A 25 39.01 -19.59 -0.42
CA ASN A 25 38.68 -20.88 0.18
C ASN A 25 37.85 -20.96 1.48
N LYS A 26 36.72 -21.66 1.35
CA LYS A 26 36.11 -22.61 2.31
C LYS A 26 36.36 -22.34 3.80
N GLN A 27 35.44 -21.60 4.43
CA GLN A 27 34.86 -21.88 5.76
C GLN A 27 34.26 -20.59 6.33
N GLN A 28 32.93 -20.42 6.23
CA GLN A 28 32.08 -19.73 7.22
C GLN A 28 30.65 -19.65 6.68
N ALA A 29 29.97 -20.79 6.63
CA ALA A 29 28.53 -20.83 6.59
C ALA A 29 28.02 -20.60 8.03
N GLY A 30 27.29 -19.51 8.28
CA GLY A 30 26.52 -19.34 9.52
C GLY A 30 26.60 -18.00 10.25
N LYS A 31 27.29 -16.97 9.74
CA LYS A 31 27.27 -15.63 10.37
C LYS A 31 26.18 -14.75 9.79
N SER A 32 25.48 -14.02 10.66
CA SER A 32 24.42 -13.11 10.25
C SER A 32 25.01 -11.88 9.58
N ALA A 33 24.21 -11.23 8.73
CA ALA A 33 24.47 -9.91 8.15
C ALA A 33 25.13 -8.90 9.11
N ALA A 34 24.64 -8.88 10.35
CA ALA A 34 25.08 -7.96 11.39
C ALA A 34 26.51 -8.28 11.88
N ASP A 35 26.89 -9.56 11.94
CA ASP A 35 28.22 -10.00 12.35
C ASP A 35 29.29 -9.64 11.30
N THR A 36 28.92 -9.68 10.02
CA THR A 36 29.80 -9.27 8.91
C THR A 36 30.01 -7.75 8.90
N ILE A 37 28.97 -6.95 9.14
CA ILE A 37 29.06 -5.49 9.23
C ILE A 37 29.91 -5.09 10.46
N ALA A 38 29.69 -5.74 11.60
CA ALA A 38 30.48 -5.51 12.81
C ALA A 38 31.95 -5.93 12.66
N ALA A 39 32.25 -7.01 11.93
CA ALA A 39 33.61 -7.44 11.65
C ALA A 39 34.36 -6.48 10.71
N ILE A 40 33.66 -5.86 9.75
CA ILE A 40 34.22 -4.83 8.88
C ILE A 40 34.46 -3.56 9.68
N ALA A 41 33.47 -3.07 10.44
CA ALA A 41 33.60 -1.87 11.27
C ALA A 41 34.71 -2.00 12.33
N ASN A 42 34.88 -3.18 12.92
CA ASN A 42 35.95 -3.47 13.89
C ASN A 42 37.29 -3.88 13.24
N GLY A 43 37.32 -4.14 11.92
CA GLY A 43 38.49 -4.62 11.17
C GLY A 43 39.14 -3.58 10.23
N VAL A 44 38.60 -2.36 10.11
CA VAL A 44 39.08 -1.29 9.20
C VAL A 44 40.52 -0.82 9.48
N SER A 45 41.15 -1.28 10.56
CA SER A 45 42.48 -0.83 10.98
C SER A 45 43.62 -1.25 10.02
N SER A 46 43.55 -2.39 9.32
CA SER A 46 44.73 -2.99 8.66
C SER A 46 44.71 -3.11 7.12
N GLN A 47 43.70 -2.62 6.41
CA GLN A 47 43.67 -2.68 4.93
C GLN A 47 44.34 -1.46 4.26
N THR A 48 45.06 -1.71 3.15
CA THR A 48 45.77 -0.70 2.36
C THR A 48 44.84 0.38 1.83
N SER A 49 45.35 1.60 1.68
CA SER A 49 44.59 2.79 1.22
C SER A 49 43.83 2.57 -0.09
N ALA A 50 44.34 1.74 -0.99
CA ALA A 50 43.69 1.38 -2.25
C ALA A 50 42.38 0.60 -2.05
N VAL A 51 42.35 -0.37 -1.12
CA VAL A 51 41.15 -1.17 -0.82
C VAL A 51 40.07 -0.32 -0.15
N LYS A 52 40.47 0.57 0.77
CA LYS A 52 39.55 1.55 1.38
C LYS A 52 38.97 2.51 0.34
N THR A 53 39.77 2.94 -0.62
CA THR A 53 39.34 3.84 -1.71
C THR A 53 38.37 3.13 -2.66
N GLN A 54 38.66 1.88 -3.04
CA GLN A 54 37.77 1.09 -3.89
C GLN A 54 36.44 0.77 -3.20
N ALA A 55 36.46 0.37 -1.93
CA ALA A 55 35.24 0.16 -1.15
C ALA A 55 34.40 1.45 -1.03
N SER A 56 35.04 2.59 -0.76
CA SER A 56 34.37 3.89 -0.70
C SER A 56 33.75 4.29 -2.05
N SER A 57 34.47 4.05 -3.16
CA SER A 57 33.95 4.30 -4.51
C SER A 57 32.73 3.44 -4.83
N THR A 58 32.75 2.16 -4.48
CA THR A 58 31.62 1.24 -4.68
C THR A 58 30.42 1.64 -3.83
N ILE A 59 30.64 2.03 -2.57
CA ILE A 59 29.58 2.52 -1.68
C ILE A 59 28.95 3.80 -2.26
N ASN A 60 29.77 4.77 -2.68
CA ASN A 60 29.28 6.01 -3.27
C ASN A 60 28.49 5.77 -4.56
N SER A 61 28.96 4.85 -5.43
CA SER A 61 28.25 4.50 -6.66
C SER A 61 26.90 3.84 -6.34
N ALA A 62 26.87 2.88 -5.42
CA ALA A 62 25.63 2.22 -5.04
C ALA A 62 24.63 3.17 -4.35
N LEU A 63 25.11 4.14 -3.57
CA LEU A 63 24.27 5.19 -2.99
C LEU A 63 23.70 6.11 -4.08
N LEU A 64 24.50 6.43 -5.10
CA LEU A 64 24.05 7.21 -6.26
C LEU A 64 22.98 6.44 -7.04
N ASP A 65 23.19 5.15 -7.31
CA ASP A 65 22.21 4.30 -8.00
C ASP A 65 20.88 4.21 -7.23
N VAL A 66 20.94 4.09 -5.89
CA VAL A 66 19.75 4.11 -5.04
C VAL A 66 19.03 5.45 -5.13
N LYS A 67 19.78 6.56 -5.12
CA LYS A 67 19.22 7.90 -5.24
C LYS A 67 18.56 8.09 -6.60
N GLU A 68 19.23 7.77 -7.70
CA GLU A 68 18.65 7.84 -9.06
C GLU A 68 17.40 6.97 -9.18
N SER A 69 17.42 5.77 -8.60
CA SER A 69 16.24 4.89 -8.53
C SER A 69 15.08 5.52 -7.76
N ASN A 70 15.35 6.19 -6.62
CA ASN A 70 14.33 6.86 -5.83
C ASN A 70 13.77 8.08 -6.59
N ASP A 71 14.65 8.90 -7.16
CA ASP A 71 14.29 10.08 -7.96
C ASP A 71 13.41 9.68 -9.16
N GLY A 72 13.71 8.55 -9.81
CA GLY A 72 12.88 8.01 -10.89
C GLY A 72 11.47 7.58 -10.43
N ILE A 73 11.34 7.01 -9.23
CA ILE A 73 10.02 6.68 -8.64
C ILE A 73 9.25 7.95 -8.30
N VAL A 74 9.91 8.95 -7.72
CA VAL A 74 9.32 10.25 -7.39
C VAL A 74 8.80 10.93 -8.67
N SER A 75 9.63 11.03 -9.71
CA SER A 75 9.22 11.60 -11.00
C SER A 75 8.01 10.87 -11.58
N SER A 76 8.06 9.53 -11.62
CA SER A 76 6.95 8.72 -12.14
C SER A 76 5.65 8.93 -11.35
N ALA A 77 5.75 9.20 -10.05
CA ALA A 77 4.58 9.46 -9.21
C ALA A 77 4.00 10.84 -9.42
N LEU A 78 4.83 11.87 -9.62
CA LEU A 78 4.36 13.18 -10.00
C LEU A 78 3.64 13.14 -11.36
N ASP A 79 4.24 12.47 -12.35
CA ASP A 79 3.63 12.26 -13.67
C ASP A 79 2.29 11.50 -13.57
N PHE A 80 2.24 10.49 -12.70
CA PHE A 80 1.00 9.75 -12.45
C PHE A 80 -0.10 10.62 -11.85
N LEU A 81 0.24 11.47 -10.88
CA LEU A 81 -0.70 12.42 -10.24
C LEU A 81 -1.20 13.50 -11.22
N ASP A 82 -0.41 13.83 -12.23
CA ASP A 82 -0.77 14.74 -13.31
C ASP A 82 -1.56 14.07 -14.46
N SER A 83 -1.58 12.74 -14.48
CA SER A 83 -2.26 11.98 -15.53
C SER A 83 -3.76 11.87 -15.30
N ASP A 84 -4.49 11.52 -16.35
CA ASP A 84 -5.92 11.17 -16.25
C ASP A 84 -6.19 9.87 -15.46
N ASN A 85 -5.15 9.12 -15.10
CA ASN A 85 -5.29 7.90 -14.32
C ASN A 85 -5.45 8.16 -12.83
N PHE A 86 -5.22 9.39 -12.37
CA PHE A 86 -5.45 9.81 -10.99
C PHE A 86 -6.50 10.91 -10.94
N LYS A 87 -7.51 10.75 -10.07
CA LYS A 87 -8.54 11.76 -9.84
C LYS A 87 -8.82 11.90 -8.36
N THR A 88 -9.21 13.09 -7.94
CA THR A 88 -9.61 13.41 -6.58
C THR A 88 -10.91 14.18 -6.59
N SER A 89 -11.71 14.06 -5.53
CA SER A 89 -12.92 14.87 -5.36
C SER A 89 -12.64 16.31 -4.95
N ASP A 90 -11.41 16.59 -4.51
CA ASP A 90 -10.95 17.89 -4.05
C ASP A 90 -9.61 18.19 -4.73
N ALA A 91 -9.56 19.30 -5.47
CA ALA A 91 -8.38 19.71 -6.23
C ALA A 91 -7.15 19.97 -5.33
N GLY A 92 -7.35 20.44 -4.10
CA GLY A 92 -6.27 20.73 -3.16
C GLY A 92 -5.56 19.46 -2.66
N VAL A 93 -6.21 18.30 -2.73
CA VAL A 93 -5.62 17.02 -2.31
C VAL A 93 -4.41 16.66 -3.18
N THR A 94 -4.49 16.86 -4.49
CA THR A 94 -3.40 16.53 -5.42
C THR A 94 -2.16 17.36 -5.11
N ASP A 95 -2.33 18.66 -4.85
CA ASP A 95 -1.22 19.56 -4.52
C ASP A 95 -0.54 19.17 -3.20
N VAL A 96 -1.33 18.80 -2.19
CA VAL A 96 -0.78 18.33 -0.90
C VAL A 96 -0.01 17.02 -1.10
N ILE A 97 -0.50 16.07 -1.89
CA ILE A 97 0.22 14.81 -2.17
C ILE A 97 1.54 15.11 -2.89
N LYS A 98 1.53 15.95 -3.93
CA LYS A 98 2.76 16.33 -4.65
C LYS A 98 3.76 16.99 -3.73
N LYS A 99 3.31 17.92 -2.88
CA LYS A 99 4.17 18.55 -1.88
C LYS A 99 4.79 17.52 -0.94
N LEU A 100 4.00 16.56 -0.44
CA LEU A 100 4.51 15.50 0.44
C LEU A 100 5.54 14.61 -0.23
N ILE A 101 5.33 14.27 -1.51
CA ILE A 101 6.29 13.49 -2.30
C ILE A 101 7.58 14.29 -2.54
N ASN A 102 7.49 15.60 -2.79
CA ASN A 102 8.65 16.45 -2.98
C ASN A 102 9.43 16.70 -1.67
N ASP A 103 8.71 16.86 -0.56
CA ASP A 103 9.31 17.11 0.76
C ASP A 103 10.05 15.85 1.29
N ASP A 104 9.55 14.64 0.99
CA ASP A 104 10.11 13.37 1.50
C ASP A 104 10.05 12.24 0.45
N GLY A 105 10.70 12.48 -0.68
CA GLY A 105 10.69 11.58 -1.84
C GLY A 105 11.31 10.20 -1.56
N ASP A 106 12.36 10.15 -0.75
CA ASP A 106 13.02 8.90 -0.36
C ASP A 106 12.11 7.99 0.48
N LYS A 107 11.33 8.58 1.41
CA LYS A 107 10.34 7.83 2.17
C LYS A 107 9.22 7.33 1.27
N PHE A 108 8.73 8.16 0.35
CA PHE A 108 7.72 7.74 -0.60
C PHE A 108 8.22 6.61 -1.52
N ALA A 109 9.42 6.73 -2.08
CA ALA A 109 10.04 5.69 -2.90
C ALA A 109 10.21 4.37 -2.09
N SER A 110 10.54 4.47 -0.81
CA SER A 110 10.60 3.34 0.10
C SER A 110 9.24 2.67 0.32
N LEU A 111 8.14 3.43 0.40
CA LEU A 111 6.78 2.89 0.45
C LEU A 111 6.44 2.10 -0.81
N VAL A 112 6.73 2.65 -2.00
CA VAL A 112 6.49 1.96 -3.28
C VAL A 112 7.31 0.67 -3.38
N LYS A 113 8.60 0.72 -3.00
CA LYS A 113 9.48 -0.45 -2.95
C LYS A 113 8.96 -1.51 -1.98
N ALA A 114 8.41 -1.10 -0.82
CA ALA A 114 7.83 -2.02 0.15
C ALA A 114 6.55 -2.71 -0.38
N GLU A 115 5.70 -2.00 -1.12
CA GLU A 115 4.52 -2.60 -1.76
C GLU A 115 4.93 -3.64 -2.82
N LYS A 116 5.94 -3.34 -3.63
CA LYS A 116 6.50 -4.32 -4.59
C LYS A 116 7.18 -5.50 -3.91
N ALA A 117 7.87 -5.28 -2.78
CA ALA A 117 8.47 -6.38 -2.02
C ALA A 117 7.41 -7.31 -1.41
N LYS A 118 6.28 -6.75 -0.96
CA LYS A 118 5.15 -7.51 -0.42
C LYS A 118 4.41 -8.30 -1.50
N ASN A 119 4.29 -7.74 -2.71
CA ASN A 119 3.70 -8.42 -3.86
C ASN A 119 4.53 -8.15 -5.12
N PRO A 120 5.51 -9.00 -5.46
CA PRO A 120 6.38 -8.78 -6.62
C PRO A 120 5.66 -8.74 -7.97
N SER A 121 4.44 -9.30 -8.05
CA SER A 121 3.63 -9.33 -9.28
C SER A 121 2.72 -8.10 -9.43
N ILE A 122 2.70 -7.18 -8.46
CA ILE A 122 1.92 -5.95 -8.56
C ILE A 122 2.51 -5.02 -9.63
N SER A 123 1.66 -4.35 -10.41
CA SER A 123 2.12 -3.33 -11.36
C SER A 123 2.74 -2.14 -10.62
N GLY A 124 3.62 -1.39 -11.30
CA GLY A 124 4.19 -0.15 -10.76
C GLY A 124 3.11 0.85 -10.34
N ASP A 125 2.12 1.07 -11.20
CA ASP A 125 0.99 1.98 -10.98
C ASP A 125 0.17 1.56 -9.75
N ASN A 126 -0.08 0.26 -9.55
CA ASN A 126 -0.83 -0.23 -8.39
C ASN A 126 -0.01 -0.14 -7.08
N ALA A 127 1.30 -0.43 -7.12
CA ALA A 127 2.17 -0.20 -5.95
C ALA A 127 2.21 1.28 -5.56
N MET A 128 2.21 2.17 -6.55
CA MET A 128 2.18 3.60 -6.36
C MET A 128 0.84 4.08 -5.79
N ALA A 129 -0.28 3.58 -6.30
CA ALA A 129 -1.61 3.86 -5.75
C ALA A 129 -1.71 3.47 -4.27
N ASN A 130 -1.21 2.29 -3.90
CA ASN A 130 -1.15 1.83 -2.51
C ASN A 130 -0.26 2.74 -1.65
N ALA A 131 0.92 3.11 -2.17
CA ALA A 131 1.84 4.01 -1.47
C ALA A 131 1.24 5.40 -1.26
N ILE A 132 0.51 5.94 -2.24
CA ILE A 132 -0.22 7.21 -2.13
C ILE A 132 -1.29 7.12 -1.05
N GLN A 133 -2.11 6.06 -1.03
CA GLN A 133 -3.12 5.86 0.02
C GLN A 133 -2.50 5.83 1.42
N ARG A 134 -1.33 5.19 1.56
CA ARG A 134 -0.60 5.15 2.82
C ARG A 134 0.00 6.51 3.17
N LEU A 135 0.59 7.21 2.22
CA LEU A 135 1.14 8.56 2.41
C LEU A 135 0.06 9.53 2.92
N ILE A 136 -1.13 9.48 2.32
CA ILE A 136 -2.28 10.29 2.73
C ILE A 136 -2.67 9.98 4.17
N ARG A 137 -2.81 8.69 4.52
CA ARG A 137 -3.18 8.25 5.87
C ARG A 137 -2.16 8.70 6.92
N ASP A 138 -0.88 8.50 6.64
CA ASP A 138 0.23 8.85 7.53
C ASP A 138 0.37 10.38 7.71
N ASN A 139 -0.21 11.17 6.79
CA ASN A 139 -0.17 12.63 6.81
C ASN A 139 -1.57 13.26 6.85
N ARG A 140 -2.58 12.55 7.38
CA ARG A 140 -3.99 12.97 7.30
C ARG A 140 -4.24 14.40 7.80
N SER A 141 -3.48 14.85 8.80
CA SER A 141 -3.55 16.19 9.38
C SER A 141 -3.13 17.33 8.44
N LYS A 142 -2.46 17.02 7.32
CA LYS A 142 -2.07 18.01 6.30
C LYS A 142 -3.14 18.24 5.24
N PHE A 143 -4.20 17.43 5.24
CA PHE A 143 -5.34 17.54 4.34
C PHE A 143 -6.51 18.25 5.05
N GLY A 144 -7.49 18.73 4.28
CA GLY A 144 -8.67 19.39 4.83
C GLY A 144 -9.45 18.51 5.82
N ASP A 145 -10.23 19.15 6.69
CA ASP A 145 -10.93 18.48 7.79
C ASP A 145 -12.00 17.46 7.34
N GLY A 146 -12.61 17.69 6.16
CA GLY A 146 -13.66 16.85 5.60
C GLY A 146 -13.14 15.56 4.95
N GLU A 147 -14.07 14.66 4.64
CA GLU A 147 -13.76 13.48 3.82
C GLU A 147 -13.48 13.88 2.37
N PHE A 148 -12.70 13.05 1.68
CA PHE A 148 -12.49 13.19 0.24
C PHE A 148 -12.28 11.83 -0.40
N VAL A 149 -12.45 11.76 -1.72
CA VAL A 149 -12.37 10.54 -2.49
C VAL A 149 -11.24 10.64 -3.49
N ILE A 150 -10.44 9.59 -3.59
CA ILE A 150 -9.40 9.45 -4.60
C ILE A 150 -9.69 8.26 -5.49
N GLY A 151 -9.25 8.34 -6.74
CA GLY A 151 -9.49 7.35 -7.76
C GLY A 151 -8.22 7.02 -8.54
N PHE A 152 -8.08 5.74 -8.86
CA PHE A 152 -6.99 5.20 -9.68
C PHE A 152 -7.57 4.42 -10.85
N LYS A 153 -7.27 4.82 -12.09
CA LYS A 153 -7.69 4.07 -13.28
C LYS A 153 -6.78 2.86 -13.49
N LEU A 154 -7.38 1.70 -13.73
CA LEU A 154 -6.64 0.46 -13.97
C LEU A 154 -6.35 0.30 -15.46
N ARG A 155 -5.16 -0.22 -15.80
CA ARG A 155 -4.78 -0.50 -17.20
C ARG A 155 -5.70 -1.48 -17.91
N SER A 156 -6.36 -2.37 -17.17
CA SER A 156 -7.31 -3.38 -17.69
C SER A 156 -8.69 -2.82 -18.02
N GLY A 157 -8.92 -1.51 -17.83
CA GLY A 157 -10.26 -0.93 -17.82
C GLY A 157 -10.87 -0.95 -16.41
N GLY A 158 -11.70 0.06 -16.11
CA GLY A 158 -12.25 0.33 -14.78
C GLY A 158 -11.32 1.17 -13.90
N GLY A 159 -11.74 1.37 -12.65
CA GLY A 159 -10.98 2.15 -11.67
C GLY A 159 -11.24 1.68 -10.24
N ILE A 160 -10.28 1.96 -9.37
CA ILE A 160 -10.39 1.80 -7.93
C ILE A 160 -10.76 3.15 -7.34
N ILE A 161 -11.77 3.18 -6.49
CA ILE A 161 -12.16 4.35 -5.70
C ILE A 161 -11.82 4.08 -4.23
N SER A 162 -11.29 5.09 -3.54
CA SER A 162 -11.01 5.02 -2.11
C SER A 162 -11.53 6.28 -1.42
N ASN A 163 -12.38 6.10 -0.40
CA ASN A 163 -12.80 7.17 0.50
C ASN A 163 -11.72 7.35 1.56
N ILE A 164 -11.19 8.56 1.67
CA ILE A 164 -10.35 8.96 2.79
C ILE A 164 -11.25 9.60 3.83
N GLU A 165 -11.18 9.08 5.06
CA GLU A 165 -11.98 9.55 6.19
C GLU A 165 -11.75 11.03 6.49
N ASP A 166 -12.73 11.66 7.12
CA ASP A 166 -12.58 12.97 7.73
C ASP A 166 -11.55 12.92 8.88
N LYS A 167 -11.19 14.08 9.46
CA LYS A 167 -10.20 14.12 10.55
C LYS A 167 -10.59 13.35 11.81
N ASN A 168 -11.88 13.05 11.98
CA ASN A 168 -12.44 12.33 13.12
C ASN A 168 -12.61 10.82 12.84
N GLY A 169 -12.24 10.34 11.64
CA GLY A 169 -12.39 8.96 11.23
C GLY A 169 -13.76 8.61 10.62
N ASN A 170 -14.61 9.60 10.34
CA ASN A 170 -15.88 9.34 9.67
C ASN A 170 -15.67 9.18 8.16
N SER A 171 -16.31 8.17 7.57
CA SER A 171 -16.27 7.92 6.12
C SER A 171 -17.61 7.42 5.64
N THR A 172 -18.15 8.10 4.63
CA THR A 172 -19.40 7.69 3.97
C THR A 172 -19.28 6.24 3.46
N SER A 173 -18.17 5.89 2.81
CA SER A 173 -17.93 4.52 2.33
C SER A 173 -17.89 3.49 3.46
N ASN A 174 -17.28 3.83 4.61
CA ASN A 174 -17.22 2.92 5.76
C ASN A 174 -18.60 2.69 6.35
N THR A 175 -19.41 3.75 6.51
CA THR A 175 -20.78 3.65 7.00
C THR A 175 -21.63 2.76 6.07
N LEU A 176 -21.54 2.96 4.75
CA LEU A 176 -22.26 2.16 3.77
C LEU A 176 -21.80 0.69 3.79
N THR A 177 -20.49 0.45 3.90
CA THR A 177 -19.92 -0.90 3.96
C THR A 177 -20.33 -1.62 5.25
N ALA A 178 -20.32 -0.92 6.39
CA ALA A 178 -20.78 -1.47 7.67
C ALA A 178 -22.27 -1.83 7.63
N ALA A 179 -23.11 -0.98 7.02
CA ALA A 179 -24.53 -1.28 6.82
C ALA A 179 -24.74 -2.52 5.94
N LEU A 180 -23.96 -2.65 4.85
CA LEU A 180 -23.99 -3.84 4.00
C LEU A 180 -23.54 -5.10 4.75
N GLN A 181 -22.48 -5.02 5.56
CA GLN A 181 -22.00 -6.15 6.35
C GLN A 181 -23.02 -6.60 7.41
N ALA A 182 -23.67 -5.66 8.09
CA ALA A 182 -24.74 -5.95 9.03
C ALA A 182 -25.92 -6.63 8.33
N ALA A 183 -26.36 -6.06 7.21
CA ALA A 183 -27.45 -6.61 6.40
C ALA A 183 -27.14 -8.01 5.86
N HIS A 184 -25.91 -8.23 5.39
CA HIS A 184 -25.43 -9.52 4.92
C HIS A 184 -25.41 -10.55 6.05
N SER A 185 -24.97 -10.16 7.25
CA SER A 185 -24.93 -11.07 8.40
C SER A 185 -26.34 -11.55 8.78
N SER A 186 -27.32 -10.64 8.84
CA SER A 186 -28.72 -11.00 9.09
C SER A 186 -29.30 -11.91 7.99
N PHE A 187 -28.93 -11.66 6.73
CA PHE A 187 -29.33 -12.52 5.61
C PHE A 187 -28.78 -13.96 5.75
N ILE A 188 -27.49 -14.09 6.06
CA ILE A 188 -26.83 -15.40 6.22
C ILE A 188 -27.39 -16.15 7.43
N GLU A 189 -27.67 -15.47 8.54
CA GLU A 189 -28.28 -16.08 9.71
C GLU A 189 -29.68 -16.61 9.43
N ALA A 190 -30.51 -15.83 8.74
CA ALA A 190 -31.83 -16.27 8.32
C ALA A 190 -31.75 -17.48 7.36
N ALA A 191 -30.83 -17.45 6.39
CA ALA A 191 -30.61 -18.56 5.47
C ALA A 191 -30.17 -19.84 6.20
N LYS A 192 -29.31 -19.72 7.22
CA LYS A 192 -28.91 -20.87 8.07
C LYS A 192 -30.11 -21.46 8.79
N ILE A 193 -30.96 -20.64 9.40
CA ILE A 193 -32.16 -21.11 10.10
C ILE A 193 -33.08 -21.88 9.13
N ILE A 194 -33.34 -21.32 7.95
CA ILE A 194 -34.17 -21.95 6.92
C ILE A 194 -33.57 -23.30 6.49
N ASN A 195 -32.27 -23.35 6.21
CA ASN A 195 -31.59 -24.57 5.75
C ASN A 195 -31.48 -25.65 6.84
N SER A 196 -31.51 -25.26 8.12
CA SER A 196 -31.47 -26.18 9.27
C SER A 196 -32.85 -26.61 9.75
N SER A 197 -33.92 -26.02 9.23
CA SER A 197 -35.28 -26.36 9.61
C SER A 197 -35.74 -27.62 8.88
N ASP A 198 -36.28 -28.58 9.63
CA ASP A 198 -36.96 -29.76 9.09
C ASP A 198 -38.43 -29.48 8.68
N GLY A 199 -38.82 -28.21 8.65
CA GLY A 199 -40.19 -27.78 8.32
C GLY A 199 -41.18 -27.86 9.49
N SER A 200 -40.80 -28.47 10.62
CA SER A 200 -41.67 -28.58 11.80
C SER A 200 -41.58 -27.36 12.73
N ASN A 201 -40.43 -26.66 12.72
CA ASN A 201 -40.17 -25.52 13.59
C ASN A 201 -40.65 -24.19 12.99
N THR A 202 -41.97 -23.97 13.07
CA THR A 202 -42.68 -22.85 12.46
C THR A 202 -42.26 -21.49 13.02
N GLU A 203 -41.91 -21.40 14.31
CA GLU A 203 -41.46 -20.15 14.94
C GLU A 203 -40.06 -19.72 14.48
N SER A 204 -39.16 -20.68 14.26
CA SER A 204 -37.81 -20.38 13.74
C SER A 204 -37.88 -19.92 12.28
N LEU A 205 -38.78 -20.52 11.48
CA LEU A 205 -39.03 -20.07 10.11
C LEU A 205 -39.68 -18.68 10.05
N LYS A 206 -40.60 -18.34 10.96
CA LYS A 206 -41.14 -16.97 11.10
C LYS A 206 -40.05 -15.97 11.45
N THR A 207 -39.16 -16.33 12.38
CA THR A 207 -38.02 -15.48 12.78
C THR A 207 -37.08 -15.23 11.61
N ALA A 208 -36.73 -16.28 10.86
CA ALA A 208 -35.89 -16.15 9.67
C ALA A 208 -36.55 -15.29 8.57
N SER A 209 -37.86 -15.44 8.36
CA SER A 209 -38.60 -14.61 7.40
C SER A 209 -38.62 -13.13 7.81
N ALA A 210 -38.80 -12.84 9.10
CA ALA A 210 -38.71 -11.49 9.64
C ALA A 210 -37.28 -10.90 9.49
N MET A 211 -36.24 -11.70 9.73
CA MET A 211 -34.84 -11.31 9.51
C MET A 211 -34.55 -10.99 8.04
N LEU A 212 -35.03 -11.80 7.09
CA LEU A 212 -34.86 -11.52 5.65
C LEU A 212 -35.52 -10.20 5.26
N THR A 213 -36.76 -9.98 5.74
CA THR A 213 -37.54 -8.77 5.45
C THR A 213 -36.89 -7.52 6.04
N SER A 214 -36.33 -7.62 7.26
CA SER A 214 -35.69 -6.50 7.96
C SER A 214 -34.21 -6.31 7.60
N SER A 215 -33.57 -7.30 6.98
CA SER A 215 -32.13 -7.26 6.65
C SER A 215 -31.75 -6.05 5.80
N ASN A 216 -32.68 -5.53 5.00
CA ASN A 216 -32.43 -4.44 4.05
C ASN A 216 -31.24 -4.72 3.10
N PHE A 217 -30.84 -5.99 2.91
CA PHE A 217 -29.64 -6.36 2.17
C PHE A 217 -29.63 -5.80 0.74
N GLY A 218 -30.73 -5.97 -0.01
CA GLY A 218 -30.85 -5.42 -1.35
C GLY A 218 -30.75 -3.89 -1.41
N LYS A 219 -31.20 -3.17 -0.36
CA LYS A 219 -31.04 -1.72 -0.27
C LYS A 219 -29.58 -1.35 0.03
N ALA A 220 -28.96 -1.99 1.02
CA ALA A 220 -27.56 -1.73 1.38
C ALA A 220 -26.60 -2.00 0.20
N THR A 221 -26.83 -3.07 -0.57
CA THR A 221 -26.06 -3.36 -1.79
C THR A 221 -26.24 -2.25 -2.83
N LYS A 222 -27.48 -1.77 -3.05
CA LYS A 222 -27.76 -0.66 -3.97
C LYS A 222 -27.11 0.64 -3.51
N ASP A 223 -27.13 0.95 -2.22
CA ASP A 223 -26.55 2.18 -1.68
C ASP A 223 -25.02 2.21 -1.85
N VAL A 224 -24.33 1.10 -1.54
CA VAL A 224 -22.88 0.96 -1.81
C VAL A 224 -22.60 1.05 -3.31
N GLY A 225 -23.36 0.32 -4.13
CA GLY A 225 -23.19 0.34 -5.58
C GLY A 225 -23.39 1.73 -6.18
N ALA A 226 -24.42 2.46 -5.74
CA ALA A 226 -24.69 3.82 -6.17
C ALA A 226 -23.57 4.79 -5.76
N TRP A 227 -22.99 4.61 -4.57
CA TRP A 227 -21.84 5.41 -4.12
C TRP A 227 -20.60 5.14 -4.98
N ILE A 228 -20.28 3.88 -5.28
CA ILE A 228 -19.16 3.51 -6.17
C ILE A 228 -19.39 4.08 -7.57
N ASP A 229 -20.59 3.87 -8.12
CA ASP A 229 -20.96 4.32 -9.45
C ASP A 229 -20.90 5.84 -9.59
N LYS A 230 -21.35 6.58 -8.57
CA LYS A 230 -21.24 8.05 -8.53
C LYS A 230 -19.80 8.49 -8.76
N TRP A 231 -18.83 7.91 -8.06
CA TRP A 231 -17.44 8.34 -8.14
C TRP A 231 -16.73 7.83 -9.38
N LEU A 232 -16.97 6.59 -9.81
CA LEU A 232 -16.44 6.10 -11.09
C LEU A 232 -16.92 6.95 -12.27
N ASN A 233 -18.19 7.39 -12.25
CA ASN A 233 -18.73 8.30 -13.25
C ASN A 233 -18.10 9.70 -13.15
N ALA A 234 -18.03 10.27 -11.94
CA ALA A 234 -17.44 11.59 -11.72
C ALA A 234 -15.98 11.67 -12.17
N PHE A 235 -15.23 10.58 -12.04
CA PHE A 235 -13.84 10.48 -12.46
C PHE A 235 -13.64 10.03 -13.91
N GLY A 236 -14.71 9.71 -14.64
CA GLY A 236 -14.61 9.23 -16.03
C GLY A 236 -13.93 7.86 -16.16
N PHE A 237 -14.04 7.03 -15.13
CA PHE A 237 -13.44 5.68 -15.10
C PHE A 237 -14.41 4.59 -15.56
N ARG A 238 -15.70 4.92 -15.69
CA ARG A 238 -16.70 4.04 -16.29
C ARG A 238 -16.65 4.20 -17.82
N GLY A 239 -16.34 3.10 -18.51
CA GLY A 239 -16.41 2.98 -19.97
C GLY A 239 -17.69 2.28 -20.40
#